data_AF-A0A1Y5D4T3-F1
#
_entry.id   AF-A0A1Y5D4T3-F1
#
_cell.length_a   1.000
_cell.length_b   1.000
_cell.length_c   1.000
_cell.angle_alpha   90.00
_cell.angle_beta   90.00
_cell.angle_gamma   90.00
#
_symmetry.space_group_name_H-M   'P 1'
#
loop_
_entity.id
_entity.type
_entity.pdbx_description
1 polymer ?
#
loop_
_entity_poly.entity_id
_entity_poly.type
_entity_poly.pdbx_seq_one_letter_code
_entity_poly.pdbx_strand_id
1 'polypeptide(L)'
;MGLFTRFTDIVNANINSMLDKAEQPEKMIRLIIQEMEETLVEVRATAAKNIAEQKTHTRRIKAANASVEHWHSKAQLALTKNREDLAKSALSQKHKYQHDLTLLEQEGAQIAEFLATVQNDAMKLQEKLSEAKRRQEALMLRQESAQVRLKVREQAAIYNIEEAMSKFERYQQKIDRVEAQVEAYDFTQLNGQDQSLQAQFAELEQDESVEQELEAMKKQAVSA
;
A
#
# COMPACT_ATOMS: atom_id res chain seq x y z
N MET A 1 -9.77 19.16 21.18
CA MET A 1 -8.77 18.42 21.97
C MET A 1 -7.47 19.22 21.99
N GLY A 2 -6.72 19.20 23.10
CA GLY A 2 -5.46 19.91 23.20
C GLY A 2 -4.35 19.25 22.37
N LEU A 3 -3.38 20.05 21.96
CA LEU A 3 -2.17 19.63 21.23
C LEU A 3 -1.42 18.50 21.96
N PHE A 4 -1.23 18.67 23.27
CA PHE A 4 -0.58 17.69 24.13
C PHE A 4 -1.41 16.42 24.32
N THR A 5 -2.74 16.53 24.35
CA THR A 5 -3.64 15.37 24.49
C THR A 5 -3.57 14.48 23.25
N ARG A 6 -3.59 15.09 22.05
CA ARG A 6 -3.38 14.38 20.78
C ARG A 6 -2.02 13.68 20.75
N PHE A 7 -0.96 14.38 21.16
CA PHE A 7 0.38 13.80 21.25
C PHE A 7 0.43 12.58 22.18
N THR A 8 -0.13 12.68 23.39
CA THR A 8 -0.14 11.56 24.34
C THR A 8 -0.91 10.37 23.80
N ASP A 9 -2.02 10.61 23.12
CA ASP A 9 -2.82 9.53 22.51
C ASP A 9 -2.02 8.83 21.41
N ILE A 10 -1.30 9.58 20.58
CA ILE A 10 -0.48 9.04 19.48
C ILE A 10 0.74 8.25 19.99
N VAL A 11 1.46 8.76 20.99
CA VAL A 11 2.66 8.08 21.51
C VAL A 11 2.29 6.81 22.28
N ASN A 12 1.18 6.84 23.01
CA ASN A 12 0.68 5.69 23.76
C ASN A 12 -0.13 4.73 22.88
N ALA A 13 -0.54 5.16 21.68
CA ALA A 13 -1.24 4.29 20.74
C ALA A 13 -0.36 3.12 20.35
N ASN A 14 -0.89 1.92 20.57
CA ASN A 14 -0.34 0.73 19.94
C ASN A 14 -0.79 0.73 18.48
N ILE A 15 0.09 1.20 17.59
CA ILE A 15 -0.15 1.21 16.14
C ILE A 15 -0.62 -0.18 15.64
N ASN A 16 -0.16 -1.29 16.22
CA ASN A 16 -0.62 -2.62 15.80
C ASN A 16 -2.11 -2.82 16.10
N SER A 17 -2.58 -2.44 17.30
CA SER A 17 -3.99 -2.61 17.66
C SER A 17 -4.92 -1.70 16.84
N MET A 18 -4.42 -0.56 16.37
CA MET A 18 -5.14 0.31 15.44
C MET A 18 -5.22 -0.31 14.05
N LEU A 19 -4.12 -0.91 13.56
CA LEU A 19 -4.08 -1.57 12.25
C LEU A 19 -4.92 -2.84 12.21
N ASP A 20 -4.93 -3.64 13.29
CA ASP A 20 -5.68 -4.90 13.37
C ASP A 20 -7.21 -4.68 13.31
N LYS A 21 -7.67 -3.51 13.74
CA LYS A 21 -9.10 -3.14 13.72
C LYS A 21 -9.50 -2.35 12.48
N ALA A 22 -8.54 -1.95 11.65
CA ALA A 22 -8.81 -1.13 10.47
C ALA A 22 -9.22 -1.99 9.28
N GLU A 23 -10.33 -1.67 8.64
CA GLU A 23 -10.72 -2.29 7.36
C GLU A 23 -9.69 -2.01 6.25
N GLN A 24 -9.03 -0.86 6.30
CA GLN A 24 -8.03 -0.40 5.32
C GLN A 24 -6.74 0.04 6.03
N PRO A 25 -5.87 -0.90 6.43
CA PRO A 25 -4.67 -0.62 7.22
C PRO A 25 -3.68 0.33 6.51
N GLU A 26 -3.62 0.29 5.18
CA GLU A 26 -2.77 1.19 4.37
C GLU A 26 -3.21 2.66 4.42
N LYS A 27 -4.51 2.93 4.45
CA LYS A 27 -5.02 4.29 4.59
C LYS A 27 -4.86 4.76 6.03
N MET A 28 -5.16 3.89 6.99
CA MET A 28 -5.03 4.19 8.41
C MET A 28 -3.59 4.59 8.77
N ILE A 29 -2.59 3.80 8.35
CA ILE A 29 -1.19 4.12 8.67
C ILE A 29 -0.73 5.43 8.03
N ARG A 30 -1.23 5.75 6.83
CA ARG A 30 -0.92 7.01 6.15
C ARG A 30 -1.49 8.21 6.92
N LEU A 31 -2.72 8.10 7.41
CA LEU A 31 -3.36 9.12 8.23
C LEU A 31 -2.61 9.33 9.56
N ILE A 32 -2.22 8.23 10.23
CA ILE A 32 -1.41 8.29 11.46
C ILE A 32 -0.08 9.01 11.20
N ILE A 33 0.63 8.65 10.12
CA ILE A 33 1.90 9.30 9.73
C ILE A 33 1.69 10.79 9.50
N GLN A 34 0.63 11.18 8.77
CA GLN A 34 0.32 12.58 8.51
C GLN A 34 0.03 13.35 9.81
N GLU A 35 -0.81 12.80 10.69
CA GLU A 35 -1.15 13.43 11.97
C GLU A 35 0.09 13.60 12.87
N MET A 36 0.98 12.61 12.86
CA MET A 36 2.27 12.68 13.55
C MET A 36 3.21 13.75 12.98
N GLU A 37 3.26 13.89 11.65
CA GLU A 37 4.06 14.92 10.98
C GLU A 37 3.52 16.33 11.29
N GLU A 38 2.21 16.52 11.22
CA GLU A 38 1.55 17.78 11.59
C GLU A 38 1.80 18.13 13.06
N THR A 39 1.62 17.17 13.97
CA THR A 39 1.89 17.35 15.40
C THR A 39 3.35 17.70 15.65
N LEU A 40 4.29 17.07 14.94
CA LEU A 40 5.72 17.38 15.07
C LEU A 40 6.05 18.81 14.63
N VAL A 41 5.39 19.31 13.57
CA VAL A 41 5.53 20.71 13.13
C VAL A 41 4.99 21.67 14.19
N GLU A 42 3.81 21.40 14.74
CA GLU A 42 3.20 22.22 15.80
C GLU A 42 4.07 22.25 17.08
N VAL A 43 4.62 21.10 17.48
CA VAL A 43 5.56 20.98 18.61
C VAL A 43 6.82 21.81 18.36
N ARG A 44 7.41 21.72 17.16
CA ARG A 44 8.59 22.51 16.78
C ARG A 44 8.31 24.02 16.77
N ALA A 45 7.15 24.45 16.27
CA ALA A 45 6.76 25.85 16.29
C ALA A 45 6.59 26.37 17.73
N THR A 46 5.97 25.56 18.59
CA THR A 46 5.80 25.87 20.02
C THR A 46 7.16 25.95 20.72
N ALA A 47 8.06 24.99 20.47
CA ALA A 47 9.42 25.01 21.00
C ALA A 47 10.19 26.25 20.55
N ALA A 48 10.12 26.62 19.26
CA ALA A 48 10.80 27.80 18.72
C ALA A 48 10.34 29.09 19.42
N LYS A 49 9.03 29.24 19.65
CA LYS A 49 8.46 30.38 20.40
C LYS A 49 9.01 30.44 21.82
N ASN A 50 9.01 29.32 22.54
CA ASN A 50 9.51 29.24 23.91
C ASN A 50 11.03 29.44 24.01
N ILE A 51 11.82 29.01 23.02
CA ILE A 51 13.26 29.29 22.94
C ILE A 51 13.50 30.79 22.76
N ALA A 52 12.70 31.49 21.94
CA ALA A 52 12.80 32.93 21.79
C ALA A 52 12.47 33.67 23.10
N GLU A 53 11.47 33.19 23.82
CA GLU A 53 11.10 33.68 25.15
C GLU A 53 12.22 33.43 26.17
N GLN A 54 12.80 32.22 26.21
CA GLN A 54 13.95 31.88 27.05
C GLN A 54 15.15 32.78 26.78
N LYS A 55 15.46 33.08 25.51
CA LYS A 55 16.55 34.02 25.15
C LYS A 55 16.26 35.44 25.64
N THR A 56 15.02 35.89 25.52
CA THR A 56 14.59 37.20 26.02
C THR A 56 14.71 37.25 27.54
N HIS A 57 14.28 36.18 28.22
CA HIS A 57 14.37 36.02 29.67
C HIS A 57 15.84 36.05 30.15
N THR A 58 16.70 35.28 29.48
CA THR A 58 18.15 35.26 29.76
C THR A 58 18.80 36.65 29.61
N ARG A 59 18.35 37.45 28.63
CA ARG A 59 18.82 38.84 28.48
C ARG A 59 18.38 39.72 29.65
N ARG A 60 17.15 39.54 30.17
CA ARG A 60 16.66 40.25 31.36
C ARG A 60 17.45 39.88 32.60
N ILE A 61 17.72 38.59 32.81
CA ILE A 61 18.59 38.10 33.89
C ILE A 61 19.98 38.77 33.83
N LYS A 62 20.60 38.83 32.64
CA LYS A 62 21.89 39.50 32.46
C LYS A 62 21.83 41.00 32.79
N ALA A 63 20.77 41.69 32.38
CA ALA A 63 20.59 43.11 32.68
C ALA A 63 20.35 43.39 34.18
N ALA A 64 19.56 42.53 34.84
CA ALA A 64 19.34 42.60 36.29
C ALA A 64 20.65 42.36 37.06
N ASN A 65 21.41 41.32 36.68
CA ASN A 65 22.73 41.05 37.24
C ASN A 65 23.70 42.25 37.09
N ALA A 66 23.79 42.83 35.90
CA ALA A 66 24.61 44.02 35.67
C ALA A 66 24.17 45.20 36.54
N SER A 67 22.86 45.34 36.80
CA SER A 67 22.32 46.37 37.69
C SER A 67 22.69 46.12 39.15
N VAL A 68 22.66 44.86 39.61
CA VAL A 68 23.11 44.46 40.95
C VAL A 68 24.59 44.80 41.14
N GLU A 69 25.44 44.47 40.18
CA GLU A 69 26.87 44.80 40.21
C GLU A 69 27.11 46.31 40.21
N HIS A 70 26.40 47.05 39.34
CA HIS A 70 26.50 48.50 39.27
C HIS A 70 26.16 49.20 40.59
N TRP A 71 25.05 48.80 41.23
CA TRP A 71 24.67 49.34 42.53
C TRP A 71 25.63 48.91 43.64
N HIS A 72 26.22 47.72 43.54
CA HIS A 72 27.27 47.28 44.45
C HIS A 72 28.52 48.17 44.34
N SER A 73 29.01 48.44 43.13
CA SER A 73 30.16 49.33 42.90
C SER A 73 29.87 50.76 43.34
N LYS A 74 28.65 51.28 43.13
CA LYS A 74 28.22 52.59 43.63
C LYS A 74 28.23 52.66 45.16
N ALA A 75 27.76 51.60 45.83
CA ALA A 75 27.81 51.53 47.29
C ALA A 75 29.25 51.54 47.81
N GLN A 76 30.15 50.77 47.18
CA GLN A 76 31.58 50.78 47.50
C GLN A 76 32.20 52.17 47.31
N LEU A 77 31.93 52.82 46.17
CA LEU A 77 32.43 54.17 45.91
C LEU A 77 31.93 55.19 46.94
N ALA A 78 30.65 55.11 47.34
CA ALA A 78 30.09 55.98 48.37
C ALA A 78 30.79 55.79 49.72
N LEU A 79 31.10 54.55 50.10
CA LEU A 79 31.89 54.24 51.31
C LEU A 79 33.31 54.81 51.24
N THR A 80 34.01 54.71 50.09
CA THR A 80 35.35 55.32 49.95
C THR A 80 35.36 56.84 50.13
N LYS A 81 34.20 57.49 49.91
CA LYS A 81 34.01 58.93 50.08
C LYS A 81 33.35 59.29 51.41
N ASN A 82 33.25 58.35 52.36
CA ASN A 82 32.60 58.50 53.66
C ASN A 82 31.14 59.02 53.57
N ARG A 83 30.42 58.67 52.50
CA ARG A 83 29.00 59.00 52.30
C ARG A 83 28.12 57.78 52.56
N GLU A 84 27.91 57.47 53.85
CA GLU A 84 27.16 56.29 54.28
C GLU A 84 25.68 56.31 53.88
N ASP A 85 25.08 57.49 53.83
CA ASP A 85 23.71 57.73 53.37
C ASP A 85 23.49 57.27 51.92
N LEU A 86 24.42 57.64 51.03
CA LEU A 86 24.42 57.21 49.64
C LEU A 86 24.73 55.71 49.51
N ALA A 87 25.62 55.17 50.34
CA ALA A 87 25.92 53.74 50.36
C ALA A 87 24.68 52.91 50.74
N LYS A 88 23.95 53.30 51.79
CA LYS A 88 22.69 52.65 52.21
C LYS A 88 21.64 52.73 51.11
N SER A 89 21.52 53.88 50.44
CA SER A 89 20.58 54.06 49.33
C SER A 89 20.92 53.16 48.14
N ALA A 90 22.21 53.06 47.77
CA ALA A 90 22.67 52.18 46.70
C ALA A 90 22.46 50.70 47.04
N LEU A 91 22.70 50.29 48.29
CA LEU A 91 22.42 48.92 48.74
C LEU A 91 20.93 48.60 48.72
N SER A 92 20.05 49.54 49.08
CA SER A 92 18.60 49.36 48.94
C SER A 92 18.19 49.08 47.49
N GLN A 93 18.77 49.82 46.53
CA GLN A 93 18.54 49.57 45.11
C GLN A 93 19.11 48.22 44.67
N LYS A 94 20.33 47.86 45.11
CA LYS A 94 20.91 46.54 44.87
C LYS A 94 19.97 45.42 45.32
N HIS A 95 19.42 45.51 46.53
CA HIS A 95 18.50 44.52 47.07
C HIS A 95 17.23 44.36 46.23
N LYS A 96 16.69 45.45 45.67
CA LYS A 96 15.54 45.37 44.75
C LYS A 96 15.88 44.58 43.49
N TYR A 97 16.96 44.94 42.79
CA TYR A 97 17.39 44.21 41.59
C TYR A 97 17.78 42.76 41.89
N GLN A 98 18.30 42.49 43.08
CA GLN A 98 18.65 41.14 43.51
C GLN A 98 17.40 40.30 43.77
N HIS A 99 16.34 40.89 44.31
CA HIS A 99 15.04 40.23 44.42
C HIS A 99 14.43 39.94 43.03
N ASP A 100 14.42 40.94 42.14
CA ASP A 100 13.93 40.78 40.76
C ASP A 100 14.71 39.69 40.02
N LEU A 101 16.03 39.64 40.21
CA LEU A 101 16.89 38.60 39.66
C LEU A 101 16.48 37.21 40.13
N THR A 102 16.22 37.02 41.44
CA THR A 102 15.79 35.71 41.95
C THR A 102 14.47 35.24 41.37
N LEU A 103 13.51 36.14 41.16
CA LEU A 103 12.24 35.83 40.52
C LEU A 103 12.46 35.44 39.05
N LEU A 104 13.27 36.21 38.34
CA LEU A 104 13.64 35.92 36.97
C LEU A 104 14.34 34.55 36.84
N GLU A 105 15.29 34.23 37.72
CA GLU A 105 15.99 32.93 37.68
C GLU A 105 15.03 31.75 37.90
N GLN A 106 14.05 31.90 38.80
CA GLN A 106 13.01 30.87 39.03
C GLN A 106 12.11 30.68 37.81
N GLU A 107 11.63 31.76 37.20
CA GLU A 107 10.84 31.70 35.96
C GLU A 107 11.66 31.07 34.81
N GLY A 108 12.94 31.45 34.68
CA GLY A 108 13.84 30.92 33.66
C GLY A 108 14.07 29.41 33.81
N ALA A 109 14.14 28.91 35.04
CA ALA A 109 14.23 27.48 35.32
C ALA A 109 12.97 26.71 34.87
N GLN A 110 11.77 27.27 35.12
CA GLN A 110 10.51 26.67 34.68
C GLN A 110 10.42 26.59 33.15
N ILE A 111 10.83 27.65 32.45
CA ILE A 111 10.87 27.66 30.98
C ILE A 111 11.87 26.61 30.46
N ALA A 112 13.03 26.47 31.11
CA ALA A 112 14.03 25.48 30.73
C ALA A 112 13.53 24.04 30.92
N GLU A 113 12.86 23.76 32.04
CA GLU A 113 12.23 22.46 32.30
C GLU A 113 11.16 22.13 31.27
N PHE A 114 10.27 23.09 30.97
CA PHE A 114 9.25 22.94 29.93
C PHE A 114 9.86 22.68 28.54
N LEU A 115 10.94 23.38 28.18
CA LEU A 115 11.62 23.13 26.90
C LEU A 115 12.26 21.74 26.84
N ALA A 116 12.80 21.25 27.96
CA ALA A 116 13.35 19.91 28.05
C ALA A 116 12.26 18.83 27.88
N THR A 117 11.08 19.01 28.49
CA THR A 117 9.96 18.08 28.30
C THR A 117 9.47 18.08 26.86
N VAL A 118 9.28 19.25 26.26
CA VAL A 118 8.89 19.40 24.85
C VAL A 118 9.89 18.74 23.90
N GLN A 119 11.20 18.87 24.18
CA GLN A 119 12.25 18.21 23.40
C GLN A 119 12.17 16.69 23.50
N ASN A 120 12.01 16.15 24.71
CA ASN A 120 11.88 14.70 24.92
C ASN A 120 10.64 14.13 24.23
N ASP A 121 9.53 14.87 24.28
CA ASP A 121 8.28 14.49 23.63
C ASP A 121 8.41 14.51 22.10
N ALA A 122 9.08 15.52 21.54
CA ALA A 122 9.38 15.57 20.11
C ALA A 122 10.25 14.39 19.65
N MET A 123 11.23 13.97 20.47
CA MET A 123 12.07 12.80 20.19
C MET A 123 11.24 11.51 20.15
N LYS A 124 10.38 11.29 21.15
CA LYS A 124 9.46 10.14 21.18
C LYS A 124 8.53 10.11 19.97
N LEU A 125 7.99 11.28 19.57
CA LEU A 125 7.15 11.37 18.37
C LEU A 125 7.91 10.95 17.12
N GLN A 126 9.16 11.40 17.00
CA GLN A 126 10.00 11.12 15.85
C GLN A 126 10.39 9.63 15.77
N GLU A 127 10.66 8.98 16.90
CA GLU A 127 10.86 7.53 16.97
C GLU A 127 9.62 6.76 16.53
N LYS A 128 8.44 7.15 17.05
CA LYS A 128 7.16 6.55 16.66
C LYS A 128 6.86 6.78 15.18
N LEU A 129 7.19 7.95 14.63
CA LEU A 129 6.99 8.26 13.21
C LEU A 129 7.87 7.37 12.33
N SER A 130 9.12 7.13 12.73
CA SER A 130 10.02 6.18 12.07
C SER A 130 9.50 4.74 12.13
N GLU A 131 8.93 4.33 13.27
CA GLU A 131 8.26 3.03 13.42
C GLU A 131 7.06 2.91 12.46
N ALA A 132 6.21 3.93 12.39
CA ALA A 132 5.05 3.97 11.50
C ALA A 132 5.45 3.91 10.01
N LYS A 133 6.47 4.67 9.60
CA LYS A 133 6.99 4.66 8.21
C LYS A 133 7.53 3.29 7.80
N ARG A 134 8.32 2.64 8.67
CA ARG A 134 8.82 1.27 8.41
C ARG A 134 7.69 0.26 8.26
N ARG A 135 6.63 0.40 9.06
CA ARG A 135 5.43 -0.45 8.94
C ARG A 135 4.65 -0.18 7.66
N GLN A 136 4.57 1.08 7.23
CA GLN A 136 3.92 1.44 5.97
C GLN A 136 4.63 0.77 4.79
N GLU A 137 5.96 0.84 4.74
CA GLU A 137 6.78 0.16 3.72
C GLU A 137 6.55 -1.36 3.73
N ALA A 138 6.53 -1.98 4.91
CA ALA A 138 6.27 -3.41 5.04
C ALA A 138 4.86 -3.80 4.55
N LEU A 139 3.85 -2.98 4.82
CA LEU A 139 2.47 -3.20 4.34
C LEU A 139 2.40 -3.09 2.80
N MET A 140 3.03 -2.06 2.21
CA MET A 140 3.06 -1.89 0.76
C MET A 140 3.76 -3.06 0.07
N LEU A 141 4.91 -3.51 0.58
CA LEU A 141 5.64 -4.65 0.01
C LEU A 141 4.84 -5.95 0.11
N ARG A 142 4.11 -6.14 1.22
CA ARG A 142 3.22 -7.30 1.40
C ARG A 142 2.04 -7.27 0.43
N GLN A 143 1.46 -6.09 0.20
CA GLN A 143 0.38 -5.87 -0.76
C GLN A 143 0.85 -6.16 -2.18
N GLU A 144 1.99 -5.59 -2.59
CA GLU A 144 2.59 -5.82 -3.91
C GLU A 144 2.87 -7.32 -4.13
N SER A 145 3.50 -7.97 -3.14
CA SER A 145 3.75 -9.41 -3.18
C SER A 145 2.47 -10.23 -3.31
N ALA A 146 1.39 -9.83 -2.62
CA ALA A 146 0.10 -10.49 -2.72
C ALA A 146 -0.54 -10.29 -4.10
N GLN A 147 -0.48 -9.08 -4.66
CA GLN A 147 -0.97 -8.76 -6.00
C GLN A 147 -0.19 -9.51 -7.08
N VAL A 148 1.14 -9.60 -6.97
CA VAL A 148 1.96 -10.39 -7.90
C VAL A 148 1.58 -11.87 -7.84
N ARG A 149 1.44 -12.46 -6.64
CA ARG A 149 0.98 -13.84 -6.48
C ARG A 149 -0.42 -14.07 -7.06
N LEU A 150 -1.33 -13.12 -6.90
CA LEU A 150 -2.67 -13.17 -7.47
C LEU A 150 -2.61 -13.17 -9.01
N LYS A 151 -1.90 -12.22 -9.61
CA LYS A 151 -1.69 -12.14 -11.06
C LYS A 151 -1.08 -13.41 -11.64
N VAL A 152 -0.06 -13.98 -10.98
CA VAL A 152 0.57 -15.24 -11.42
C VAL A 152 -0.44 -16.39 -11.38
N ARG A 153 -1.28 -16.48 -10.34
CA ARG A 153 -2.33 -17.51 -10.26
C ARG A 153 -3.42 -17.32 -11.30
N GLU A 154 -3.84 -16.07 -11.56
CA GLU A 154 -4.82 -15.74 -12.60
C GLU A 154 -4.29 -16.11 -13.99
N GLN A 155 -3.04 -15.75 -14.29
CA GLN A 155 -2.38 -16.11 -15.55
C GLN A 155 -2.20 -17.62 -15.70
N ALA A 156 -1.80 -18.33 -14.64
CA ALA A 156 -1.69 -19.78 -14.65
C ALA A 156 -3.06 -20.45 -14.85
N ALA A 157 -4.13 -19.91 -14.27
CA ALA A 157 -5.49 -20.39 -14.48
C ALA A 157 -5.93 -20.18 -15.94
N ILE A 158 -5.66 -19.01 -16.53
CA ILE A 158 -5.95 -18.71 -17.94
C ILE A 158 -5.19 -19.67 -18.87
N TYR A 159 -3.88 -19.87 -18.64
CA TYR A 159 -3.06 -20.78 -19.44
C TYR A 159 -3.57 -22.23 -19.37
N ASN A 160 -3.95 -22.71 -18.18
CA ASN A 160 -4.54 -24.04 -18.01
C ASN A 160 -5.88 -24.20 -18.75
N ILE A 161 -6.71 -23.15 -18.78
CA ILE A 161 -7.98 -23.14 -19.52
C ILE A 161 -7.70 -23.17 -21.03
N GLU A 162 -6.78 -22.36 -21.52
CA GLU A 162 -6.41 -22.31 -22.94
C GLU A 162 -5.81 -23.65 -23.42
N GLU A 163 -4.95 -24.27 -22.61
CA GLU A 163 -4.41 -25.60 -22.89
C GLU A 163 -5.52 -26.67 -22.91
N ALA A 164 -6.47 -26.62 -21.99
CA ALA A 164 -7.62 -27.53 -21.96
C ALA A 164 -8.53 -27.34 -23.18
N MET A 165 -8.79 -26.10 -23.59
CA MET A 165 -9.55 -25.77 -24.81
C MET A 165 -8.84 -26.30 -26.06
N SER A 166 -7.52 -26.10 -26.20
CA SER A 166 -6.75 -26.62 -27.34
C SER A 166 -6.76 -28.15 -27.40
N LYS A 167 -6.66 -28.83 -26.25
CA LYS A 167 -6.78 -30.30 -26.19
C LYS A 167 -8.19 -30.76 -26.57
N PHE A 168 -9.22 -30.06 -26.12
CA PHE A 168 -10.61 -30.36 -26.46
C PHE A 168 -10.86 -30.21 -27.96
N GLU A 169 -10.39 -29.13 -28.58
CA GLU A 169 -10.52 -28.89 -30.02
C GLU A 169 -9.83 -29.98 -30.86
N ARG A 170 -8.65 -30.45 -30.43
CA ARG A 170 -7.97 -31.61 -31.06
C ARG A 170 -8.76 -32.91 -30.92
N TYR A 171 -9.42 -33.12 -29.77
CA TYR A 171 -10.29 -34.27 -29.59
C TYR A 171 -11.51 -34.19 -30.49
N GLN A 172 -12.13 -33.02 -30.60
CA GLN A 172 -13.26 -32.79 -31.50
C GLN A 172 -12.87 -33.05 -32.96
N GLN A 173 -11.77 -32.47 -33.45
CA GLN A 173 -11.26 -32.75 -34.80
C GLN A 173 -10.94 -34.23 -35.04
N LYS A 174 -10.54 -34.98 -34.01
CA LYS A 174 -10.29 -36.42 -34.13
C LYS A 174 -11.59 -37.22 -34.22
N ILE A 175 -12.61 -36.83 -33.44
CA ILE A 175 -13.96 -37.41 -33.52
C ILE A 175 -14.55 -37.13 -34.89
N ASP A 176 -14.53 -35.87 -35.35
CA ASP A 176 -15.03 -35.47 -36.67
C ASP A 176 -14.34 -36.27 -37.80
N ARG A 177 -13.03 -36.54 -37.68
CA ARG A 177 -12.31 -37.38 -38.65
C ARG A 177 -12.73 -38.85 -38.62
N VAL A 178 -13.02 -39.38 -37.45
CA VAL A 178 -13.50 -40.77 -37.31
C VAL A 178 -14.92 -40.88 -37.83
N GLU A 179 -15.79 -39.92 -37.51
CA GLU A 179 -17.14 -39.82 -38.07
C GLU A 179 -17.09 -39.70 -39.60
N ALA A 180 -16.24 -38.82 -40.14
CA ALA A 180 -16.03 -38.71 -41.58
C ALA A 180 -15.47 -40.00 -42.22
N GLN A 181 -14.64 -40.77 -41.50
CA GLN A 181 -14.18 -42.08 -41.97
C GLN A 181 -15.29 -43.13 -41.95
N VAL A 182 -16.17 -43.11 -40.94
CA VAL A 182 -17.35 -43.97 -40.87
C VAL A 182 -18.31 -43.62 -41.99
N GLU A 183 -18.62 -42.34 -42.18
CA GLU A 183 -19.46 -41.85 -43.31
C GLU A 183 -18.85 -42.23 -44.66
N ALA A 184 -17.53 -42.10 -44.84
CA ALA A 184 -16.85 -42.52 -46.06
C ALA A 184 -16.95 -44.04 -46.26
N TYR A 185 -16.81 -44.83 -45.20
CA TYR A 185 -16.95 -46.29 -45.27
C TYR A 185 -18.38 -46.69 -45.66
N ASP A 186 -19.39 -46.08 -45.03
CA ASP A 186 -20.81 -46.30 -45.34
C ASP A 186 -21.13 -45.88 -46.78
N PHE A 187 -20.59 -44.75 -47.25
CA PHE A 187 -20.71 -44.31 -48.64
C PHE A 187 -20.07 -45.29 -49.64
N THR A 188 -18.93 -45.90 -49.29
CA THR A 188 -18.30 -46.91 -50.16
C THR A 188 -19.03 -48.24 -50.17
N GLN A 189 -19.66 -48.66 -49.07
CA GLN A 189 -20.50 -49.86 -49.05
C GLN A 189 -21.76 -49.69 -49.90
N LEU A 190 -22.40 -48.51 -49.85
CA LEU A 190 -23.59 -48.21 -50.64
C LEU A 190 -23.32 -48.23 -52.16
N ASN A 191 -22.10 -47.92 -52.60
CA ASN A 191 -21.75 -47.94 -54.03
C ASN A 191 -21.15 -49.28 -54.52
N GLY A 192 -20.71 -50.15 -53.62
CA GLY A 192 -19.98 -51.38 -53.98
C GLY A 192 -20.85 -52.62 -54.24
N GLN A 193 -22.05 -52.69 -53.66
CA GLN A 193 -22.91 -53.88 -53.79
C GLN A 193 -24.04 -53.76 -54.81
N ASP A 194 -24.64 -52.58 -55.01
CA ASP A 194 -25.78 -52.43 -55.92
C ASP A 194 -25.39 -52.58 -57.40
N GLN A 195 -24.20 -52.11 -57.81
CA GLN A 195 -23.78 -52.21 -59.21
C GLN A 195 -23.49 -53.65 -59.67
N SER A 196 -23.06 -54.55 -58.78
CA SER A 196 -22.73 -55.93 -59.18
C SER A 196 -23.96 -56.85 -59.26
N LEU A 197 -24.97 -56.62 -58.41
CA LEU A 197 -26.23 -57.38 -58.45
C LEU A 197 -27.09 -56.97 -59.65
N GLN A 198 -27.24 -55.68 -59.92
CA GLN A 198 -27.99 -55.21 -61.09
C GLN A 198 -27.32 -55.58 -62.42
N ALA A 199 -25.98 -55.61 -62.47
CA ALA A 199 -25.26 -56.11 -63.64
C ALA A 199 -25.47 -57.62 -63.86
N GLN A 200 -25.52 -58.43 -62.79
CA GLN A 200 -25.77 -59.88 -62.88
C GLN A 200 -27.22 -60.21 -63.28
N PHE A 201 -28.21 -59.37 -62.92
CA PHE A 201 -29.59 -59.55 -63.38
C PHE A 201 -29.79 -59.13 -64.85
N ALA A 202 -29.11 -58.08 -65.31
CA ALA A 202 -29.18 -57.65 -66.71
C ALA A 202 -28.60 -58.68 -67.70
N GLU A 203 -27.59 -59.46 -67.27
CA GLU A 203 -26.98 -60.52 -68.07
C GLU A 203 -27.91 -61.76 -68.19
N LEU A 204 -28.66 -62.08 -67.13
CA LEU A 204 -29.67 -63.15 -67.12
C LEU A 204 -30.90 -62.81 -67.99
N GLU A 205 -31.34 -61.54 -68.02
CA GLU A 205 -32.45 -61.11 -68.89
C GLU A 205 -32.05 -61.10 -70.38
N GLN A 206 -30.76 -60.97 -70.69
CA GLN A 206 -30.26 -60.97 -72.06
C GLN A 206 -30.22 -62.37 -72.67
N ASP A 207 -29.84 -63.39 -71.89
CA ASP A 207 -29.77 -64.78 -72.34
C ASP A 207 -31.16 -65.39 -72.60
N GLU A 208 -32.19 -65.05 -71.81
CA GLU A 208 -33.54 -65.59 -72.01
C GLU A 208 -34.24 -65.06 -73.28
N SER A 209 -33.87 -63.86 -73.75
CA SER A 209 -34.46 -63.24 -74.94
C SER A 209 -33.91 -63.80 -76.27
N VAL A 210 -32.63 -64.18 -76.29
CA VAL A 210 -31.95 -64.69 -77.50
C VAL A 210 -32.36 -66.14 -77.80
N GLU A 211 -32.67 -66.93 -76.77
CA GLU A 211 -33.07 -68.33 -76.93
C GLU A 211 -34.54 -68.47 -77.37
N GLN A 212 -35.42 -67.54 -76.97
CA GLN A 212 -36.82 -67.48 -77.43
C GLN A 212 -36.95 -66.99 -78.90
N GLU A 213 -36.11 -66.07 -79.37
CA GLU A 213 -36.09 -65.65 -80.78
C GLU A 213 -35.56 -66.77 -81.73
N LEU A 214 -34.67 -67.62 -81.24
CA LEU A 214 -34.08 -68.71 -82.04
C LEU A 214 -35.04 -69.91 -82.20
N GLU A 215 -35.88 -70.20 -81.19
CA GLU A 215 -36.97 -71.18 -81.31
C GLU A 215 -38.10 -70.71 -82.24
N ALA A 216 -38.39 -69.40 -82.26
CA ALA A 216 -39.38 -68.82 -83.17
C ALA A 216 -38.93 -68.89 -84.64
N MET A 217 -37.64 -68.63 -84.93
CA MET A 217 -37.09 -68.77 -86.28
C MET A 217 -37.03 -70.22 -86.76
N LYS A 218 -36.76 -71.20 -85.88
CA LYS A 218 -36.79 -72.63 -86.25
C LYS A 218 -38.18 -73.14 -86.61
N LYS A 219 -39.25 -72.59 -86.00
CA LYS A 219 -40.64 -72.97 -86.34
C LYS A 219 -41.13 -72.34 -87.65
N GLN A 220 -40.57 -71.22 -88.11
CA GLN A 220 -40.90 -70.61 -89.41
C GLN A 220 -40.11 -71.21 -90.59
N ALA A 221 -38.97 -71.86 -90.35
CA ALA A 221 -38.15 -72.47 -91.41
C ALA A 221 -38.57 -73.91 -91.81
N VAL A 222 -39.62 -74.48 -91.20
CA VAL A 222 -40.11 -75.85 -91.48
C VAL A 222 -41.51 -75.86 -92.12
N SER A 223 -42.04 -74.70 -92.50
CA SER A 223 -43.29 -74.57 -93.26
C SER A 223 -43.11 -73.77 -94.55
N ALA A 224 -42.33 -74.32 -95.49
CA ALA A 224 -42.38 -74.06 -96.94
C ALA A 224 -41.57 -75.13 -97.69
#